data_AF-A0A6J1WUX6-F1
#
_entry.id   AF-A0A6J1WUX6-F1
#
_cell.length_a   1.000
_cell.length_b   1.000
_cell.length_c   1.000
_cell.angle_alpha   90.00
_cell.angle_beta   90.00
_cell.angle_gamma   90.00
#
_symmetry.space_group_name_H-M   'P 1'
#
loop_
_entity.id
_entity.type
_entity.pdbx_description
1 polymer ?
#
loop_
_entity_poly.entity_id
_entity_poly.type
_entity_poly.pdbx_seq_one_letter_code
_entity_poly.pdbx_strand_id
1 'polypeptide(L)'
;MNADLKIAFSRIKPVCDVVMICPTSESIATFISSVSQLKREVVQELQQYLLFPFITHIKSTEIEKKYELQTRLIDAMRVVLEKVTVNNYEMLLKIETGLLHLVFENSQPGMIANVPEELKHSVVRALTVLIVNLDRRFREKLLRTQIPLLAQAIFVSVHMAKLEKLRALR
;
A
#
# COMPACT_ATOMS: atom_id res chain seq x y z
N MET A 1 -23.17 15.68 2.03
CA MET A 1 -21.99 15.42 1.16
C MET A 1 -21.77 16.65 0.28
N ASN A 2 -20.62 17.31 0.42
CA ASN A 2 -20.25 18.53 -0.33
C ASN A 2 -20.41 18.29 -1.85
N ALA A 3 -20.92 19.28 -2.61
CA ALA A 3 -21.15 19.15 -4.05
C ALA A 3 -19.85 18.77 -4.80
N ASP A 4 -18.73 19.32 -4.37
CA ASP A 4 -17.40 19.01 -4.90
C ASP A 4 -17.01 17.54 -4.65
N LEU A 5 -17.36 16.99 -3.49
CA LEU A 5 -17.10 15.59 -3.15
C LEU A 5 -17.97 14.65 -4.00
N LYS A 6 -19.23 15.01 -4.30
CA LYS A 6 -20.10 14.24 -5.21
C LYS A 6 -19.54 14.20 -6.63
N ILE A 7 -19.08 15.33 -7.14
CA ILE A 7 -18.49 15.43 -8.49
C ILE A 7 -17.17 14.67 -8.56
N ALA A 8 -16.32 14.79 -7.54
CA ALA A 8 -15.08 14.03 -7.48
C ALA A 8 -15.33 12.53 -7.39
N PHE A 9 -16.30 12.11 -6.57
CA PHE A 9 -16.69 10.71 -6.44
C PHE A 9 -17.20 10.14 -7.76
N SER A 10 -18.11 10.83 -8.46
CA SER A 10 -18.64 10.34 -9.74
C SER A 10 -17.57 10.20 -10.82
N ARG A 11 -16.50 11.01 -10.78
CA ARG A 11 -15.36 10.90 -11.69
C ARG A 11 -14.42 9.76 -11.34
N ILE A 12 -14.09 9.57 -10.05
CA ILE A 12 -13.11 8.57 -9.64
C ILE A 12 -13.70 7.16 -9.54
N LYS A 13 -15.01 7.04 -9.28
CA LYS A 13 -15.72 5.77 -9.13
C LYS A 13 -15.46 4.80 -10.31
N PRO A 14 -15.72 5.15 -11.58
CA PRO A 14 -15.51 4.22 -12.69
C PRO A 14 -14.05 3.77 -12.81
N VAL A 15 -13.09 4.66 -12.52
CA VAL A 15 -11.65 4.32 -12.56
C VAL A 15 -11.30 3.32 -11.45
N CYS A 16 -11.84 3.53 -10.25
CA CYS A 16 -11.66 2.64 -9.10
C CYS A 16 -12.30 1.26 -9.36
N ASP A 17 -13.51 1.22 -9.93
CA ASP A 17 -14.21 -0.01 -10.27
C ASP A 17 -13.44 -0.84 -11.31
N VAL A 18 -12.84 -0.19 -12.32
CA VAL A 18 -11.99 -0.89 -13.32
C VAL A 18 -10.77 -1.53 -12.64
N VAL A 19 -10.07 -0.80 -11.76
CA VAL A 19 -8.94 -1.35 -11.01
C VAL A 19 -9.38 -2.52 -10.12
N MET A 20 -10.56 -2.44 -9.51
CA MET A 20 -11.12 -3.51 -8.68
C MET A 20 -11.38 -4.79 -9.49
N ILE A 21 -11.93 -4.68 -10.69
CA ILE A 21 -12.34 -5.85 -11.50
C ILE A 21 -11.17 -6.44 -12.29
N CYS A 22 -10.38 -5.61 -12.96
CA CYS A 22 -9.30 -6.07 -13.85
C CYS A 22 -8.13 -5.07 -13.81
N PRO A 23 -7.20 -5.23 -12.85
CA PRO A 23 -6.05 -4.34 -12.76
C PRO A 23 -5.09 -4.59 -13.92
N THR A 24 -4.84 -3.55 -14.72
CA THR A 24 -3.87 -3.54 -15.82
C THR A 24 -2.93 -2.36 -15.63
N SER A 25 -1.79 -2.34 -16.32
CA SER A 25 -0.86 -1.21 -16.27
C SER A 25 -1.54 0.12 -16.64
N GLU A 26 -2.44 0.09 -17.62
CA GLU A 26 -3.19 1.25 -18.07
C GLU A 26 -4.25 1.70 -17.06
N SER A 27 -5.03 0.77 -16.49
CA SER A 27 -6.05 1.13 -15.50
C SER A 27 -5.43 1.68 -14.22
N ILE A 28 -4.28 1.14 -13.81
CA ILE A 28 -3.50 1.64 -12.67
C ILE A 28 -2.92 3.04 -12.97
N ALA A 29 -2.35 3.26 -14.16
CA ALA A 29 -1.84 4.57 -14.54
C ALA A 29 -2.95 5.63 -14.58
N THR A 30 -4.12 5.27 -15.10
CA THR A 30 -5.30 6.13 -15.13
C THR A 30 -5.78 6.47 -13.72
N PHE A 31 -5.77 5.50 -12.81
CA PHE A 31 -6.07 5.71 -11.40
C PHE A 31 -5.10 6.71 -10.76
N ILE A 32 -3.78 6.52 -10.92
CA ILE A 32 -2.77 7.41 -10.37
C ILE A 32 -2.94 8.84 -10.88
N SER A 33 -3.18 9.01 -12.19
CA SER A 33 -3.43 10.31 -12.80
C SER A 33 -4.68 10.97 -12.21
N SER A 34 -5.76 10.21 -12.08
CA SER A 34 -7.03 10.70 -11.53
C SER A 34 -6.89 11.12 -10.07
N VAL A 35 -6.25 10.31 -9.22
CA VAL A 35 -6.00 10.64 -7.80
C VAL A 35 -5.05 11.83 -7.66
N SER A 36 -4.06 11.96 -8.54
CA SER A 36 -3.13 13.10 -8.54
C SER A 36 -3.85 14.44 -8.70
N GLN A 37 -4.92 14.49 -9.49
CA GLN A 37 -5.73 15.68 -9.73
C GLN A 37 -6.73 16.01 -8.61
N LEU A 38 -7.01 15.06 -7.71
CA LEU A 38 -7.93 15.29 -6.59
C LEU A 38 -7.26 16.12 -5.49
N LYS A 39 -8.04 17.05 -4.92
CA LYS A 39 -7.70 17.81 -3.72
C LYS A 39 -7.48 16.87 -2.54
N ARG A 40 -6.54 17.19 -1.67
CA ARG A 40 -6.14 16.34 -0.54
C ARG A 40 -7.32 15.98 0.37
N GLU A 41 -8.19 16.94 0.63
CA GLU A 41 -9.37 16.79 1.48
C GLU A 41 -10.36 15.77 0.89
N VAL A 42 -10.51 15.77 -0.44
CA VAL A 42 -11.35 14.79 -1.14
C VAL A 42 -10.75 13.40 -1.05
N VAL A 43 -9.43 13.25 -1.22
CA VAL A 43 -8.75 11.96 -1.08
C VAL A 43 -8.86 11.44 0.35
N GLN A 44 -8.78 12.32 1.36
CA GLN A 44 -8.96 11.99 2.77
C GLN A 44 -10.36 11.43 3.06
N GLU A 45 -11.40 12.09 2.56
CA GLU A 45 -12.79 11.64 2.72
C GLU A 45 -13.05 10.32 1.99
N LEU A 46 -12.44 10.12 0.81
CA LEU A 46 -12.61 8.91 -0.01
C LEU A 46 -11.58 7.81 0.27
N GLN A 47 -10.70 7.97 1.27
CA GLN A 47 -9.53 7.10 1.47
C GLN A 47 -9.87 5.61 1.47
N GLN A 48 -10.96 5.20 2.13
CA GLN A 48 -11.32 3.79 2.27
C GLN A 48 -11.73 3.23 0.91
N TYR A 49 -12.52 3.99 0.15
CA TYR A 49 -12.95 3.61 -1.18
C TYR A 49 -11.77 3.54 -2.17
N LEU A 50 -10.85 4.50 -2.11
CA LEU A 50 -9.68 4.55 -2.98
C LEU A 50 -8.64 3.45 -2.67
N LEU A 51 -8.51 3.06 -1.40
CA LEU A 51 -7.57 2.01 -0.98
C LEU A 51 -8.15 0.60 -1.14
N PHE A 52 -9.48 0.45 -1.20
CA PHE A 52 -10.17 -0.84 -1.21
C PHE A 52 -9.74 -1.79 -2.34
N PRO A 53 -9.58 -1.36 -3.62
CA PRO A 53 -9.12 -2.25 -4.68
C PRO A 53 -7.74 -2.83 -4.39
N PHE A 54 -6.82 -2.01 -3.88
CA PHE A 54 -5.46 -2.46 -3.61
C PHE A 54 -5.40 -3.40 -2.42
N ILE A 55 -6.16 -3.12 -1.34
CA ILE A 55 -6.27 -4.02 -0.19
C ILE A 55 -6.83 -5.39 -0.60
N THR A 56 -7.77 -5.41 -1.55
CA THR A 56 -8.31 -6.65 -2.10
C THR A 56 -7.26 -7.40 -2.92
N HIS A 57 -6.61 -6.72 -3.86
CA HIS A 57 -5.66 -7.34 -4.78
C HIS A 57 -4.40 -7.87 -4.09
N ILE A 58 -3.82 -7.13 -3.13
CA ILE A 58 -2.60 -7.61 -2.42
C ILE A 58 -2.83 -8.91 -1.64
N LYS A 59 -4.08 -9.25 -1.32
CA LYS A 59 -4.46 -10.50 -0.65
C LYS A 59 -4.94 -11.57 -1.62
N SER A 60 -5.15 -11.23 -2.89
CA SER A 60 -5.64 -12.13 -3.91
C SER A 60 -4.53 -13.02 -4.44
N THR A 61 -4.84 -14.30 -4.66
CA THR A 61 -3.96 -15.25 -5.36
C THR A 61 -3.88 -14.98 -6.86
N GLU A 62 -4.78 -14.17 -7.42
CA GLU A 62 -4.82 -13.86 -8.86
C GLU A 62 -3.59 -13.08 -9.36
N ILE A 63 -2.93 -12.36 -8.47
CA ILE A 63 -1.71 -11.61 -8.76
C ILE A 63 -0.44 -12.30 -8.26
N GLU A 64 -0.54 -13.54 -7.76
CA GLU A 64 0.61 -14.29 -7.27
C GLU A 64 1.67 -14.43 -8.38
N LYS A 65 2.92 -14.14 -8.05
CA LYS A 65 4.08 -14.14 -8.98
C LYS A 65 4.00 -13.14 -10.15
N LYS A 66 2.92 -12.35 -10.27
CA LYS A 66 2.84 -11.22 -11.21
C LYS A 66 3.53 -9.99 -10.60
N TYR A 67 4.83 -10.10 -10.33
CA TYR A 67 5.58 -9.12 -9.54
C TYR A 67 5.53 -7.70 -10.09
N GLU A 68 5.51 -7.54 -11.42
CA GLU A 68 5.40 -6.22 -12.06
C GLU A 68 4.03 -5.57 -11.79
N LEU A 69 2.95 -6.35 -11.85
CA LEU A 69 1.60 -5.89 -11.53
C LEU A 69 1.47 -5.58 -10.03
N GLN A 70 2.00 -6.45 -9.16
CA GLN A 70 2.05 -6.23 -7.72
C GLN A 70 2.76 -4.91 -7.39
N THR A 71 3.92 -4.67 -8.01
CA THR A 71 4.70 -3.43 -7.83
C THR A 71 3.88 -2.21 -8.21
N ARG A 72 3.21 -2.22 -9.39
CA ARG A 72 2.34 -1.12 -9.83
C ARG A 72 1.16 -0.87 -8.90
N LEU A 73 0.51 -1.93 -8.40
CA LEU A 73 -0.60 -1.82 -7.46
C LEU A 73 -0.16 -1.18 -6.14
N ILE A 74 1.02 -1.57 -5.63
CA ILE A 74 1.59 -1.02 -4.40
C ILE A 74 1.99 0.44 -4.59
N ASP A 75 2.58 0.79 -5.72
CA ASP A 75 2.92 2.18 -6.04
C ASP A 75 1.66 3.06 -6.16
N ALA A 76 0.58 2.55 -6.75
CA ALA A 76 -0.70 3.26 -6.81
C ALA A 76 -1.34 3.43 -5.43
N MET A 77 -1.28 2.40 -4.58
CA MET A 77 -1.71 2.50 -3.18
C MET A 77 -0.90 3.58 -2.45
N ARG A 78 0.43 3.62 -2.66
CA ARG A 78 1.31 4.63 -2.05
C ARG A 78 0.88 6.06 -2.41
N VAL A 79 0.53 6.32 -3.68
CA VAL A 79 0.05 7.65 -4.12
C VAL A 79 -1.17 8.12 -3.32
N VAL A 80 -2.09 7.21 -2.96
CA VAL A 80 -3.22 7.53 -2.09
C VAL A 80 -2.75 7.79 -0.67
N LEU A 81 -1.91 6.89 -0.12
CA LEU A 81 -1.39 6.97 1.24
C LEU A 81 -0.59 8.26 1.49
N GLU A 82 0.13 8.77 0.49
CA GLU A 82 0.90 10.02 0.58
C GLU A 82 0.00 11.25 0.82
N LYS A 83 -1.27 11.18 0.42
CA LYS A 83 -2.23 12.29 0.54
C LYS A 83 -3.13 12.23 1.78
N VAL A 84 -3.22 11.08 2.45
CA VAL A 84 -4.19 10.88 3.54
C VAL A 84 -3.51 10.64 4.87
N THR A 85 -4.17 11.03 5.95
CA THR A 85 -3.91 10.51 7.29
C THR A 85 -4.76 9.26 7.50
N VAL A 86 -4.14 8.11 7.69
CA VAL A 86 -4.87 6.85 7.89
C VAL A 86 -5.55 6.87 9.26
N ASN A 87 -6.88 6.93 9.24
CA ASN A 87 -7.71 7.07 10.43
C ASN A 87 -8.70 5.89 10.61
N ASN A 88 -8.38 4.73 10.03
CA ASN A 88 -9.02 3.45 10.34
C ASN A 88 -7.97 2.39 10.72
N TYR A 89 -8.04 1.88 11.96
CA TYR A 89 -7.06 0.92 12.48
C TYR A 89 -7.15 -0.45 11.82
N GLU A 90 -8.35 -0.92 11.47
CA GLU A 90 -8.52 -2.19 10.78
C GLU A 90 -7.94 -2.12 9.36
N MET A 91 -8.17 -0.99 8.68
CA MET A 91 -7.58 -0.73 7.36
C MET A 91 -6.05 -0.70 7.43
N LEU A 92 -5.47 -0.03 8.44
CA LEU A 92 -4.03 -0.05 8.71
C LEU A 92 -3.52 -1.49 8.78
N LEU A 93 -4.08 -2.32 9.66
CA LEU A 93 -3.62 -3.70 9.84
C LEU A 93 -3.77 -4.53 8.56
N LYS A 94 -4.86 -4.34 7.80
CA LYS A 94 -5.06 -5.04 6.52
C LYS A 94 -4.00 -4.67 5.48
N ILE A 95 -3.64 -3.39 5.39
CA ILE A 95 -2.59 -2.91 4.48
C ILE A 95 -1.23 -3.42 4.94
N GLU A 96 -0.87 -3.19 6.21
CA GLU A 96 0.42 -3.57 6.78
C GLU A 96 0.66 -5.08 6.62
N THR A 97 -0.28 -5.91 7.09
CA THR A 97 -0.15 -7.36 6.93
C THR A 97 -0.06 -7.76 5.46
N GLY A 98 -0.94 -7.26 4.60
CA GLY A 98 -0.92 -7.60 3.17
C GLY A 98 0.42 -7.24 2.49
N LEU A 99 0.99 -6.08 2.81
CA LEU A 99 2.30 -5.67 2.30
C LEU A 99 3.43 -6.56 2.82
N LEU A 100 3.45 -6.88 4.12
CA LEU A 100 4.49 -7.74 4.69
C LEU A 100 4.45 -9.17 4.10
N HIS A 101 3.26 -9.73 3.84
CA HIS A 101 3.12 -11.06 3.23
C HIS A 101 3.71 -11.16 1.81
N LEU A 102 3.86 -10.04 1.09
CA LEU A 102 4.44 -10.04 -0.25
C LEU A 102 5.96 -10.17 -0.25
N VAL A 103 6.62 -9.80 0.86
CA VAL A 103 8.08 -9.69 0.95
C VAL A 103 8.68 -10.52 2.06
N PHE A 104 7.86 -11.04 2.98
CA PHE A 104 8.30 -11.91 4.08
C PHE A 104 7.89 -13.34 3.81
N GLU A 105 8.76 -14.26 4.17
CA GLU A 105 8.48 -15.69 4.06
C GLU A 105 7.58 -16.12 5.22
N ASN A 106 6.32 -16.45 4.92
CA ASN A 106 5.34 -16.83 5.95
C ASN A 106 5.68 -18.19 6.59
N SER A 107 6.41 -19.06 5.86
CA SER A 107 6.83 -20.37 6.35
C SER A 107 8.03 -20.31 7.29
N GLN A 108 8.81 -19.22 7.28
CA GLN A 108 10.01 -19.05 8.08
C GLN A 108 10.08 -17.62 8.65
N PRO A 109 9.62 -17.40 9.90
CA PRO A 109 9.66 -16.10 10.54
C PRO A 109 11.07 -15.49 10.51
N GLY A 110 11.18 -14.25 10.04
CA GLY A 110 12.45 -13.53 9.92
C GLY A 110 13.19 -13.69 8.59
N MET A 111 12.68 -14.52 7.67
CA MET A 111 13.24 -14.65 6.32
C MET A 111 12.56 -13.71 5.32
N ILE A 112 13.35 -13.22 4.35
CA ILE A 112 12.87 -12.41 3.23
C ILE A 112 12.42 -13.36 2.12
N ALA A 113 11.24 -13.11 1.54
CA ALA A 113 10.76 -13.85 0.40
C ALA A 113 11.69 -13.68 -0.81
N ASN A 114 11.83 -14.76 -1.60
CA ASN A 114 12.60 -14.74 -2.83
C ASN A 114 11.82 -14.05 -3.97
N VAL A 115 11.63 -12.73 -3.86
CA VAL A 115 10.94 -11.88 -4.83
C VAL A 115 11.87 -10.77 -5.36
N PRO A 116 11.55 -10.14 -6.51
CA PRO A 116 12.37 -9.07 -7.10
C PRO A 116 12.63 -7.90 -6.16
N GLU A 117 13.79 -7.25 -6.32
CA GLU A 117 14.20 -6.10 -5.49
C GLU A 117 13.28 -4.89 -5.70
N GLU A 118 12.71 -4.73 -6.89
CA GLU A 118 11.75 -3.68 -7.21
C GLU A 118 10.48 -3.80 -6.36
N LEU A 119 9.94 -5.02 -6.24
CA LEU A 119 8.76 -5.27 -5.41
C LEU A 119 9.05 -4.99 -3.93
N LYS A 120 10.20 -5.47 -3.45
CA LYS A 120 10.72 -5.21 -2.11
C LYS A 120 10.78 -3.71 -1.82
N HIS A 121 11.34 -2.96 -2.75
CA HIS A 121 11.46 -1.52 -2.64
C HIS A 121 10.10 -0.81 -2.59
N SER A 122 9.18 -1.13 -3.51
CA SER A 122 7.83 -0.53 -3.52
C SER A 122 7.05 -0.85 -2.25
N VAL A 123 7.17 -2.07 -1.71
CA VAL A 123 6.57 -2.45 -0.42
C VAL A 123 7.13 -1.64 0.74
N VAL A 124 8.45 -1.57 0.88
CA VAL A 124 9.08 -0.80 1.98
C VAL A 124 8.70 0.68 1.90
N ARG A 125 8.64 1.26 0.69
CA ARG A 125 8.17 2.64 0.51
C ARG A 125 6.71 2.82 0.91
N ALA A 126 5.82 1.91 0.52
CA ALA A 126 4.41 1.98 0.89
C ALA A 126 4.22 1.83 2.42
N LEU A 127 4.92 0.90 3.06
CA LEU A 127 4.94 0.74 4.52
C LEU A 127 5.44 2.01 5.23
N THR A 128 6.51 2.62 4.72
CA THR A 128 7.07 3.86 5.29
C THR A 128 6.03 4.99 5.26
N VAL A 129 5.39 5.21 4.10
CA VAL A 129 4.34 6.22 3.96
C VAL A 129 3.15 5.92 4.88
N LEU A 130 2.71 4.66 4.95
CA LEU A 130 1.61 4.23 5.82
C LEU A 130 1.86 4.59 7.28
N ILE A 131 3.05 4.30 7.81
CA ILE A 131 3.40 4.54 9.21
C ILE A 131 3.57 6.04 9.50
N VAL A 132 4.21 6.78 8.58
CA VAL A 132 4.42 8.23 8.72
C VAL A 132 3.10 8.99 8.71
N ASN A 133 2.16 8.57 7.87
CA ASN A 133 0.85 9.19 7.73
C ASN A 133 -0.24 8.56 8.61
N LEU A 134 0.13 7.71 9.55
CA LEU A 134 -0.83 7.13 10.49
C LEU A 134 -1.28 8.16 11.53
N ASP A 135 -2.58 8.17 11.86
CA ASP A 135 -3.10 8.95 12.98
C ASP A 135 -2.35 8.61 14.29
N ARG A 136 -2.05 9.64 15.08
CA ARG A 136 -1.25 9.50 16.30
C ARG A 136 -1.80 8.43 17.25
N ARG A 137 -3.12 8.37 17.44
CA ARG A 137 -3.75 7.41 18.36
C ARG A 137 -3.51 5.97 17.92
N PHE A 138 -3.48 5.75 16.60
CA PHE A 138 -3.23 4.43 16.03
C PHE A 138 -1.77 4.06 16.00
N ARG A 139 -0.87 5.03 15.84
CA ARG A 139 0.56 4.80 16.04
C ARG A 139 0.86 4.33 17.46
N GLU A 140 0.28 5.01 18.45
CA GLU A 140 0.41 4.62 19.87
C GLU A 140 -0.21 3.24 20.13
N LYS A 141 -1.37 2.94 19.54
CA LYS A 141 -2.00 1.62 19.65
C LYS A 141 -1.17 0.51 19.00
N LEU A 142 -0.59 0.76 17.83
CA LEU A 142 0.27 -0.18 17.11
C LEU A 142 1.51 -0.52 17.96
N LEU A 143 2.17 0.49 18.51
CA LEU A 143 3.33 0.32 19.40
C LEU A 143 3.01 -0.46 20.68
N ARG A 144 1.78 -0.40 21.18
CA ARG A 144 1.38 -1.13 22.39
C ARG A 144 0.91 -2.56 22.12
N THR A 145 0.32 -2.81 20.96
CA THR A 145 -0.40 -4.07 20.68
C THR A 145 0.30 -4.97 19.67
N GLN A 146 1.19 -4.44 18.84
CA GLN A 146 1.81 -5.16 17.72
C GLN A 146 3.35 -5.10 17.75
N ILE A 147 3.94 -5.05 18.96
CA ILE A 147 5.41 -4.99 19.14
C ILE A 147 6.14 -6.11 18.37
N PRO A 148 5.70 -7.39 18.41
CA PRO A 148 6.41 -8.45 17.68
C PRO A 148 6.41 -8.24 16.17
N LEU A 149 5.27 -7.82 15.61
CA LEU A 149 5.13 -7.53 14.18
C LEU A 149 6.04 -6.38 13.77
N LEU A 150 6.07 -5.30 14.55
CA LEU A 150 6.95 -4.16 14.32
C LEU A 150 8.43 -4.55 14.41
N ALA A 151 8.80 -5.35 15.41
CA ALA A 151 10.17 -5.84 15.58
C ALA A 151 10.60 -6.69 14.38
N GLN A 152 9.73 -7.57 13.91
CA GLN A 152 9.97 -8.35 12.69
C GLN A 152 10.09 -7.46 11.45
N ALA A 153 9.18 -6.49 11.28
CA ALA A 153 9.21 -5.57 10.15
C ALA A 153 10.51 -4.77 10.11
N ILE A 154 10.98 -4.26 11.26
CA ILE A 154 12.26 -3.55 11.39
C ILE A 154 13.43 -4.49 11.10
N PHE A 155 13.48 -5.66 11.71
CA PHE A 155 14.55 -6.64 11.52
C PHE A 155 14.71 -7.01 10.05
N VAL A 156 13.61 -7.35 9.39
CA VAL A 156 13.63 -7.75 7.98
C VAL A 156 13.98 -6.56 7.09
N SER A 157 13.49 -5.36 7.36
CA SER A 157 13.86 -4.15 6.60
C SER A 157 15.37 -3.87 6.65
N VAL A 158 16.00 -4.03 7.82
CA VAL A 158 17.47 -3.91 7.96
C VAL A 158 18.18 -5.03 7.20
N HIS A 159 17.65 -6.25 7.26
CA HIS A 159 18.22 -7.38 6.53
C HIS A 159 18.14 -7.20 5.01
N MET A 160 17.01 -6.68 4.50
CA MET A 160 16.83 -6.33 3.10
C MET A 160 17.87 -5.29 2.66
N ALA A 161 18.02 -4.20 3.42
CA ALA A 161 19.01 -3.15 3.12
C ALA A 161 20.47 -3.66 3.11
N LYS A 162 20.77 -4.73 3.85
CA LYS A 162 22.08 -5.39 3.85
C LYS A 162 22.30 -6.29 2.62
N LEU A 163 21.23 -6.91 2.11
CA LEU A 163 21.29 -7.92 1.06
C LEU A 163 20.93 -7.40 -0.35
N GLU A 164 20.48 -6.15 -0.49
CA GLU A 164 20.22 -5.51 -1.80
C GLU A 164 21.47 -5.58 -2.69
N LYS A 165 21.37 -6.29 -3.82
CA LYS A 165 22.46 -6.46 -4.78
C LYS A 165 22.68 -5.21 -5.61
N LEU A 166 21.61 -4.46 -5.90
CA LEU A 166 21.66 -3.28 -6.74
C LEU A 166 21.96 -1.98 -5.97
N ARG A 167 22.38 -2.07 -4.70
CA ARG A 167 22.74 -0.90 -3.87
C ARG A 167 23.82 -0.03 -4.51
N ALA A 168 24.74 -0.63 -5.27
CA ALA A 168 25.83 0.08 -5.94
C ALA A 168 25.39 0.87 -7.19
N LEU A 169 24.17 0.69 -7.68
CA LEU A 169 23.62 1.41 -8.83
C LEU A 169 22.81 2.65 -8.42
N ARG A 170 22.71 2.94 -7.12
CA ARG A 170 22.11 4.15 -6.55
C ARG A 170 23.20 5.13 -6.13
#